data_AF-A0A8W7Q506-F1
#
_entry.id   AF-A0A8W7Q506-F1
#
_cell.length_a   1.000
_cell.length_b   1.000
_cell.length_c   1.000
_cell.angle_alpha   90.00
_cell.angle_beta   90.00
_cell.angle_gamma   90.00
#
_symmetry.space_group_name_H-M   'P 1'
#
loop_
_entity.id
_entity.type
_entity.pdbx_description
1 polymer ?
#
loop_
_entity_poly.entity_id
_entity_poly.type
_entity_poly.pdbx_seq_one_letter_code
_entity_poly.pdbx_strand_id
1 'polypeptide(L)'
;MYSGIALCVAALAALAAAGPAAVRQERSALSFRWCVPQELVDDCGRLTAAAGVPVGCVGGIDRLDCLRKVQNREADYLMGDPEDVYVASHFDNADFA
;
A
#
# COMPACT_ATOMS: atom_id res chain seq x y z
N MET A 1 -49.56 1.67 -30.26
CA MET A 1 -49.24 2.44 -29.03
C MET A 1 -48.33 1.68 -28.07
N TYR A 2 -48.50 0.36 -27.85
CA TYR A 2 -47.64 -0.44 -26.95
C TYR A 2 -46.21 -0.73 -27.46
N SER A 3 -46.02 -0.72 -28.79
CA SER A 3 -44.72 -1.02 -29.42
C SER A 3 -43.66 0.07 -29.19
N GLY A 4 -44.07 1.35 -29.11
CA GLY A 4 -43.15 2.46 -28.82
C GLY A 4 -42.70 2.52 -27.36
N ILE A 5 -43.56 2.11 -26.42
CA ILE A 5 -43.25 2.08 -24.99
C ILE A 5 -42.20 1.00 -24.71
N ALA A 6 -42.31 -0.17 -25.35
CA ALA A 6 -41.34 -1.26 -25.20
C ALA A 6 -39.92 -0.88 -25.67
N LEU A 7 -39.82 -0.11 -26.77
CA LEU A 7 -38.54 0.39 -27.28
C LEU A 7 -37.90 1.42 -26.34
N CYS A 8 -38.69 2.33 -25.75
CA CYS A 8 -38.19 3.29 -24.77
C CYS A 8 -37.73 2.63 -23.46
N VAL A 9 -38.46 1.61 -22.97
CA VAL A 9 -38.08 0.87 -21.76
C VAL A 9 -36.79 0.08 -21.98
N ALA A 10 -36.61 -0.54 -23.16
CA ALA A 10 -35.37 -1.23 -23.50
C ALA A 10 -34.17 -0.26 -23.61
N ALA A 11 -34.37 0.93 -24.19
CA ALA A 11 -33.33 1.94 -24.29
C ALA A 11 -32.90 2.49 -22.90
N LEU A 12 -33.85 2.75 -22.01
CA LEU A 12 -33.56 3.20 -20.64
C LEU A 12 -32.85 2.12 -19.80
N ALA A 13 -33.18 0.85 -19.99
CA ALA A 13 -32.49 -0.26 -19.33
C ALA A 13 -31.02 -0.38 -19.77
N ALA A 14 -30.71 -0.10 -21.04
CA ALA A 14 -29.32 -0.13 -21.55
C ALA A 14 -28.46 1.01 -20.98
N LEU A 15 -29.05 2.19 -20.73
CA LEU A 15 -28.38 3.32 -20.09
C LEU A 15 -28.11 3.08 -18.59
N ALA A 16 -28.93 2.29 -17.90
CA ALA A 16 -28.71 1.93 -16.49
C ALA A 16 -27.62 0.84 -16.30
N ALA A 17 -27.35 0.03 -17.33
CA ALA A 17 -26.28 -0.97 -17.30
C ALA A 17 -24.89 -0.40 -17.56
N ALA A 18 -24.81 0.77 -18.20
CA ALA A 18 -23.62 1.62 -18.21
C ALA A 18 -23.59 2.46 -16.93
N GLY A 19 -23.62 1.80 -15.76
CA GLY A 19 -23.15 2.43 -14.53
C GLY A 19 -21.77 3.02 -14.79
N PRO A 20 -21.36 4.11 -14.11
CA PRO A 20 -20.01 4.64 -14.29
C PRO A 20 -19.10 3.44 -14.09
N ALA A 21 -18.37 3.06 -15.15
CA ALA A 21 -17.27 2.13 -15.04
C ALA A 21 -16.49 2.71 -13.89
N ALA A 22 -16.59 2.05 -12.73
CA ALA A 22 -16.01 2.55 -11.52
C ALA A 22 -14.60 2.86 -11.93
N VAL A 23 -14.23 4.15 -11.89
CA VAL A 23 -12.85 4.54 -11.93
C VAL A 23 -12.30 3.78 -10.74
N ARG A 24 -11.78 2.57 -10.99
CA ARG A 24 -10.94 1.82 -10.09
C ARG A 24 -9.70 2.67 -10.10
N GLN A 25 -9.80 3.74 -9.30
CA GLN A 25 -8.78 4.71 -9.10
C GLN A 25 -7.53 3.91 -8.82
N GLU A 26 -6.55 4.07 -9.70
CA GLU A 26 -5.25 3.45 -9.55
C GLU A 26 -4.73 3.87 -8.18
N ARG A 27 -5.00 3.05 -7.17
CA ARG A 27 -4.26 3.03 -5.91
C ARG A 27 -2.91 2.37 -6.17
N SER A 28 -2.25 2.77 -7.26
CA SER A 28 -0.81 2.68 -7.45
C SER A 28 -0.10 3.84 -6.73
N ALA A 29 -0.79 4.44 -5.74
CA ALA A 29 -0.24 5.44 -4.85
C ALA A 29 0.74 4.73 -3.90
N LEU A 30 2.03 4.79 -4.25
CA LEU A 30 3.22 4.52 -3.43
C LEU A 30 2.96 3.58 -2.24
N SER A 31 3.13 2.28 -2.45
CA SER A 31 3.08 1.34 -1.33
C SER A 31 4.32 1.52 -0.46
N PHE A 32 4.17 2.05 0.75
CA PHE A 32 5.27 2.13 1.70
C PHE A 32 5.69 0.72 2.15
N ARG A 33 6.98 0.50 2.32
CA ARG A 33 7.58 -0.78 2.73
C ARG A 33 7.97 -0.71 4.20
N TRP A 34 7.22 -1.42 5.03
CA TRP A 34 7.49 -1.59 6.44
C TRP A 34 8.50 -2.73 6.64
N CYS A 35 9.66 -2.43 7.20
CA CYS A 35 10.57 -3.45 7.69
C CYS A 35 10.14 -4.00 9.06
N VAL A 36 9.91 -5.30 9.14
CA VAL A 36 9.53 -6.06 10.35
C VAL A 36 10.51 -7.21 10.58
N PRO A 37 10.60 -7.78 11.79
CA PRO A 37 11.33 -9.03 12.01
C PRO A 37 10.90 -10.11 11.01
N GLN A 38 11.86 -10.88 10.51
CA GLN A 38 11.66 -11.89 9.46
C GLN A 38 10.51 -12.85 9.78
N GLU A 39 10.38 -13.25 11.05
CA GLU A 39 9.33 -14.14 11.55
C GLU A 39 7.93 -13.52 11.57
N LEU A 40 7.80 -12.19 11.42
CA LEU A 40 6.54 -11.45 11.43
C LEU A 40 6.08 -10.97 10.04
N VAL A 41 6.81 -11.30 8.97
CA VAL A 41 6.49 -10.83 7.60
C VAL A 41 5.08 -11.27 7.17
N ASP A 42 4.72 -12.52 7.46
CA ASP A 42 3.40 -13.06 7.10
C ASP A 42 2.27 -12.38 7.89
N ASP A 43 2.49 -12.14 9.18
CA ASP A 43 1.53 -11.43 10.03
C ASP A 43 1.39 -9.96 9.62
N CYS A 44 2.49 -9.30 9.29
CA CYS A 44 2.48 -7.94 8.72
C CYS A 44 1.60 -7.90 7.47
N GLY A 45 1.83 -8.81 6.51
CA GLY A 45 1.05 -8.87 5.27
C GLY A 45 -0.43 -9.13 5.51
N ARG A 46 -0.76 -10.03 6.45
CA ARG A 46 -2.15 -10.32 6.84
C ARG A 46 -2.83 -9.09 7.45
N LEU A 47 -2.14 -8.36 8.32
CA LEU A 47 -2.69 -7.19 9.00
C LEU A 47 -2.85 -5.99 8.07
N THR A 48 -1.87 -5.71 7.21
CA THR A 48 -1.96 -4.60 6.24
C THR A 48 -3.04 -4.85 5.21
N ALA A 49 -3.20 -6.10 4.74
CA ALA A 49 -4.29 -6.49 3.87
C ALA A 49 -5.66 -6.33 4.55
N ALA A 50 -5.80 -6.81 5.79
CA ALA A 50 -7.05 -6.67 6.55
C ALA A 50 -7.41 -5.19 6.82
N ALA A 51 -6.41 -4.33 7.02
CA ALA A 51 -6.60 -2.90 7.21
C ALA A 51 -6.87 -2.14 5.89
N GLY A 52 -6.68 -2.77 4.73
CA GLY A 52 -6.86 -2.12 3.42
C GLY A 52 -5.89 -0.96 3.17
N VAL A 53 -4.72 -0.99 3.80
CA VAL A 53 -3.67 0.04 3.67
C VAL A 53 -2.65 -0.38 2.60
N PRO A 54 -2.14 0.55 1.79
CA PRO A 54 -1.12 0.26 0.78
C PRO A 54 0.26 0.15 1.43
N VAL A 55 0.48 -0.86 2.27
CA VAL A 55 1.75 -1.11 2.97
C VAL A 55 2.26 -2.50 2.63
N GLY A 56 3.45 -2.55 2.02
CA GLY A 56 4.22 -3.77 1.81
C GLY A 56 5.09 -4.10 3.02
N CYS A 57 5.46 -5.38 3.18
CA CYS A 57 6.26 -5.86 4.30
C CYS A 57 7.61 -6.39 3.81
N VAL A 58 8.69 -5.97 4.45
CA VAL A 58 10.06 -6.41 4.21
C VAL A 58 10.58 -7.05 5.49
N GLY A 59 11.17 -8.24 5.40
CA GLY A 59 11.74 -8.90 6.58
C GLY A 59 13.18 -8.48 6.83
N GLY A 60 13.53 -8.18 8.07
CA GLY A 60 14.90 -7.97 8.53
C GLY A 60 15.27 -9.02 9.59
N ILE A 61 16.55 -9.42 9.63
CA ILE A 61 17.01 -10.39 10.64
C ILE A 61 17.02 -9.81 12.06
N ASP A 62 17.22 -8.49 12.16
CA ASP A 62 17.22 -7.73 13.40
C ASP A 62 16.93 -6.24 13.10
N ARG A 63 16.89 -5.42 14.15
CA ARG A 63 16.63 -3.97 14.03
C ARG A 63 17.72 -3.22 13.26
N LEU A 64 18.99 -3.60 13.42
CA LEU A 64 20.09 -2.99 12.67
C LEU A 64 20.00 -3.32 11.18
N ASP A 65 19.54 -4.52 10.84
CA ASP A 65 19.25 -4.90 9.46
C ASP A 65 18.14 -4.06 8.86
N CYS A 66 17.04 -3.88 9.59
CA CYS A 66 15.97 -2.98 9.14
C CYS A 66 16.44 -1.53 8.99
N LEU A 67 17.26 -1.00 9.91
CA LEU A 67 17.85 0.34 9.78
C LEU A 67 18.70 0.46 8.51
N ARG A 68 19.56 -0.52 8.24
CA ARG A 68 20.38 -0.58 7.00
C ARG A 68 19.51 -0.67 5.75
N LYS A 69 18.43 -1.45 5.78
CA LYS A 69 17.47 -1.54 4.67
C LYS A 69 16.76 -0.21 4.41
N VAL A 70 16.46 0.57 5.44
CA VAL A 70 15.93 1.93 5.27
C VAL A 70 16.99 2.83 4.64
N GLN A 71 18.24 2.82 5.15
CA GLN A 71 19.35 3.59 4.56
C GLN A 71 19.56 3.27 3.07
N ASN A 72 19.50 1.98 2.71
CA ASN A 72 19.69 1.50 1.34
C ASN A 72 18.44 1.62 0.46
N ARG A 73 17.34 2.18 0.98
CA ARG A 73 16.03 2.26 0.30
C ARG A 73 15.49 0.89 -0.12
N GLU A 74 15.81 -0.16 0.62
CA GLU A 74 15.22 -1.50 0.52
C GLU A 74 13.93 -1.62 1.36
N ALA A 75 13.79 -0.76 2.37
CA ALA A 75 12.57 -0.49 3.12
C ALA A 75 12.38 1.02 3.27
N ASP A 76 11.19 1.46 3.68
CA ASP A 76 10.88 2.89 3.85
C ASP A 76 10.80 3.30 5.32
N TYR A 77 10.40 2.39 6.22
CA TYR A 77 10.40 2.64 7.66
C TYR A 77 10.43 1.34 8.48
N LEU A 78 10.73 1.49 9.76
CA LEU A 78 10.64 0.45 10.79
C LEU A 78 10.09 1.08 12.08
N MET A 79 9.66 0.24 13.02
CA MET A 79 9.37 0.68 14.39
C MET A 79 10.66 0.68 15.20
N GLY A 80 11.24 1.86 15.41
CA GLY A 80 12.49 2.05 16.15
C GLY A 80 12.28 2.50 17.59
N ASP A 81 13.17 2.05 18.47
CA ASP A 81 13.32 2.58 19.83
C ASP A 81 14.21 3.85 19.80
N PRO A 82 14.28 4.66 20.90
CA PRO A 82 15.13 5.85 20.92
C PRO A 82 16.60 5.58 20.59
N GLU A 83 17.11 4.41 20.97
CA GLU A 83 18.47 3.95 20.66
C GLU A 83 18.66 3.72 19.16
N ASP A 84 17.63 3.22 18.46
CA ASP A 84 17.66 3.02 17.02
C ASP A 84 17.72 4.36 16.28
N VAL A 85 17.04 5.39 16.80
CA VAL A 85 17.09 6.76 16.25
C VAL A 85 18.49 7.36 16.43
N TYR A 86 19.14 7.12 17.58
CA TYR A 86 20.53 7.53 17.77
C TYR A 86 21.47 6.85 16.78
N VAL A 87 21.30 5.55 16.53
CA VAL A 87 22.10 4.85 15.50
C VAL A 87 21.82 5.42 14.11
N ALA A 88 20.55 5.61 13.76
CA ALA A 88 20.12 6.12 12.45
C ALA A 88 20.64 7.54 12.17
N SER A 89 20.80 8.39 13.20
CA SER A 89 21.31 9.77 13.01
C SER A 89 22.79 9.82 12.65
N HIS A 90 23.52 8.72 12.83
CA HIS A 90 24.92 8.57 12.45
C HIS A 90 25.10 7.86 11.10
N PHE A 91 24.01 7.52 10.43
CA PHE A 91 24.06 6.98 9.08
C PHE A 91 24.27 8.10 8.07
N ASP A 92 25.15 7.86 7.09
CA ASP A 92 25.23 8.70 5.90
C ASP A 92 23.90 8.56 5.15
N ASN A 93 23.08 9.61 5.19
CA ASN A 93 21.78 9.66 4.53
C ASN A 93 21.93 10.42 3.21
N ALA A 94 21.50 9.79 2.11
CA ALA A 94 21.62 10.35 0.76
C ALA A 94 20.79 11.62 0.51
N ASP A 95 19.91 12.00 1.46
CA ASP A 95 18.91 13.05 1.29
C ASP A 95 19.34 14.41 1.88
N PHE A 96 20.45 14.49 2.63
CA PHE A 96 20.93 15.71 3.30
C PHE A 96 22.35 16.14 2.90
N ALA A 97 22.77 15.79 1.68
CA ALA A 97 24.06 16.19 1.09
C ALA A 97 24.07 17.66 0.62
#